data_AF-A0A0W0TUA5-F1
#
_entry.id   AF-A0A0W0TUA5-F1
#
_cell.length_a   1.000
_cell.length_b   1.000
_cell.length_c   1.000
_cell.angle_alpha   90.00
_cell.angle_beta   90.00
_cell.angle_gamma   90.00
#
_symmetry.space_group_name_H-M   'P 1'
#
loop_
_entity.id
_entity.type
_entity.pdbx_description
1 polymer ?
#
loop_
_entity_poly.entity_id
_entity_poly.type
_entity_poly.pdbx_seq_one_letter_code
_entity_poly.pdbx_strand_id
1 'polypeptide(L)'
;MGALAGEERPVYTIGAYDDAFAKQLAVMKLGPIAASEVPSVIPASFLEQDKSYAGGEAFPTIDEACAALKSQLAENKLPADEHWHVYLLEPHWGQDTYALRTNDVRISHPVRVIKMVKGVC
;
A
#
# COMPACT_ATOMS: atom_id res chain seq x y z
N MET A 1 30.46 19.72 -6.34
CA MET A 1 29.22 20.11 -5.64
C MET A 1 28.33 18.88 -5.67
N GLY A 2 28.17 18.24 -4.50
CA GLY A 2 27.55 16.91 -4.38
C GLY A 2 26.06 16.95 -4.65
N ALA A 3 25.56 15.86 -5.23
CA ALA A 3 24.14 15.65 -5.48
C ALA A 3 23.33 15.83 -4.19
N LEU A 4 22.24 16.60 -4.26
CA LEU A 4 21.16 16.54 -3.29
C LEU A 4 20.49 15.18 -3.48
N ALA A 5 21.02 14.14 -2.85
CA ALA A 5 20.27 12.93 -2.60
C ALA A 5 19.14 13.34 -1.66
N GLY A 6 17.96 13.60 -2.24
CA GLY A 6 16.75 13.84 -1.46
C GLY A 6 16.60 12.68 -0.50
N GLU A 7 16.38 12.98 0.79
CA GLU A 7 16.32 11.98 1.84
C GLU A 7 15.43 10.80 1.40
N GLU A 8 16.04 9.61 1.27
CA GLU A 8 15.33 8.38 1.00
C GLU A 8 14.41 8.07 2.17
N ARG A 9 13.17 8.57 2.10
CA ARG A 9 12.17 8.32 3.13
C ARG A 9 11.57 6.93 2.89
N PRO A 10 11.52 6.07 3.92
CA PRO A 10 10.87 4.76 3.81
C PRO A 10 9.40 4.94 3.48
N VAL A 11 8.87 3.99 2.69
CA VAL A 11 7.46 3.97 2.30
C VAL A 11 6.80 2.74 2.92
N TYR A 12 5.72 2.96 3.64
CA TYR A 12 4.95 1.91 4.30
C TYR A 12 3.61 1.67 3.62
N THR A 13 3.08 0.46 3.72
CA THR A 13 1.73 0.13 3.23
C THR A 13 1.04 -0.83 4.18
N ILE A 14 -0.27 -0.96 3.99
CA ILE A 14 -1.11 -1.96 4.65
C ILE A 14 -1.33 -3.11 3.67
N GLY A 15 -1.28 -4.36 4.15
CA GLY A 15 -1.56 -5.54 3.33
C GLY A 15 -1.79 -6.80 4.16
N ALA A 16 -2.23 -7.86 3.50
CA ALA A 16 -2.31 -9.22 4.05
C ALA A 16 -1.47 -10.13 3.15
N TYR A 17 -0.19 -10.27 3.47
CA TYR A 17 0.80 -10.93 2.61
C TYR A 17 1.45 -12.15 3.27
N ASP A 18 0.98 -12.56 4.44
CA ASP A 18 1.60 -13.59 5.28
C ASP A 18 1.84 -14.90 4.53
N ASP A 19 0.84 -15.37 3.81
CA ASP A 19 0.92 -16.58 2.99
C ASP A 19 2.00 -16.49 1.90
N ALA A 20 2.12 -15.34 1.25
CA ALA A 20 3.11 -15.14 0.20
C ALA A 20 4.53 -15.08 0.78
N PHE A 21 4.71 -14.38 1.92
CA PHE A 21 5.99 -14.35 2.63
C PHE A 21 6.37 -15.73 3.19
N ALA A 22 5.43 -16.47 3.75
CA ALA A 22 5.65 -17.84 4.25
C ALA A 22 6.11 -18.80 3.14
N LYS A 23 5.63 -18.58 1.92
CA LYS A 23 6.00 -19.34 0.71
C LYS A 23 7.22 -18.76 -0.02
N GLN A 24 7.87 -17.73 0.52
CA GLN A 24 9.01 -17.04 -0.09
C GLN A 24 8.71 -16.49 -1.50
N LEU A 25 7.46 -16.12 -1.75
CA LEU A 25 7.04 -15.52 -3.01
C LEU A 25 7.36 -14.02 -3.02
N ALA A 26 7.76 -13.51 -4.18
CA ALA A 26 7.89 -12.08 -4.39
C ALA A 26 6.50 -11.43 -4.38
N VAL A 27 6.32 -10.41 -3.54
CA VAL A 27 5.06 -9.67 -3.43
C VAL A 27 5.24 -8.28 -4.01
N MET A 28 4.32 -7.90 -4.90
CA MET A 28 4.26 -6.57 -5.50
C MET A 28 3.00 -5.86 -5.02
N LYS A 29 3.15 -4.65 -4.49
CA LYS A 29 2.03 -3.73 -4.28
C LYS A 29 1.71 -3.07 -5.62
N LEU A 30 0.48 -3.20 -6.07
CA LEU A 30 0.05 -2.68 -7.38
C LEU A 30 -0.08 -1.15 -7.37
N GLY A 31 0.34 -0.54 -8.48
CA GLY A 31 -0.01 0.85 -8.81
C GLY A 31 -1.42 0.97 -9.39
N PRO A 32 -1.76 2.10 -10.03
CA PRO A 32 -3.09 2.33 -10.57
C PRO A 32 -3.41 1.38 -11.72
N ILE A 33 -4.67 0.93 -11.80
CA ILE A 33 -5.17 0.05 -12.86
C ILE A 33 -6.50 0.61 -13.37
N ALA A 34 -6.60 0.76 -14.69
CA ALA A 34 -7.82 1.24 -15.33
C ALA A 34 -8.98 0.24 -15.12
N ALA A 35 -10.21 0.74 -15.06
CA ALA A 35 -11.41 -0.07 -14.79
C ALA A 35 -11.57 -1.30 -15.70
N SER A 36 -11.10 -1.22 -16.95
CA SER A 36 -11.14 -2.33 -17.92
C SER A 36 -10.12 -3.45 -17.66
N GLU A 37 -9.12 -3.19 -16.81
CA GLU A 37 -7.97 -4.06 -16.58
C GLU A 37 -7.87 -4.53 -15.12
N VAL A 38 -8.77 -4.06 -14.24
CA VAL A 38 -8.80 -4.44 -12.83
C VAL A 38 -9.03 -5.96 -12.70
N PRO A 39 -8.10 -6.70 -12.10
CA PRO A 39 -8.27 -8.12 -11.84
C PRO A 39 -9.45 -8.37 -10.88
N SER A 40 -10.23 -9.43 -11.13
CA SER A 40 -11.38 -9.81 -10.29
C SER A 40 -11.00 -10.18 -8.85
N VAL A 41 -9.71 -10.42 -8.58
CA VAL A 41 -9.18 -10.69 -7.24
C VAL A 41 -9.05 -9.44 -6.38
N ILE A 42 -9.12 -8.23 -6.96
CA ILE A 42 -9.12 -6.98 -6.18
C ILE A 42 -10.53 -6.78 -5.62
N PRO A 43 -10.71 -6.67 -4.28
CA PRO A 43 -12.03 -6.51 -3.71
C PRO A 43 -12.67 -5.18 -4.14
N ALA A 44 -13.99 -5.18 -4.35
CA ALA A 44 -14.72 -4.00 -4.78
C ALA A 44 -14.59 -2.81 -3.82
N SER A 45 -14.34 -3.04 -2.52
CA SER A 45 -14.10 -1.99 -1.53
C SER A 45 -12.81 -1.20 -1.75
N PHE A 46 -11.90 -1.70 -2.60
CA PHE A 46 -10.63 -1.06 -2.95
C PHE A 46 -10.73 -0.25 -4.25
N LEU A 47 -11.87 -0.31 -4.93
CA LEU A 47 -12.07 0.37 -6.21
C LEU A 47 -12.67 1.76 -6.03
N GLU A 48 -12.29 2.65 -6.92
CA GLU A 48 -12.87 3.97 -7.06
C GLU A 48 -14.29 3.89 -7.63
N GLN A 49 -15.00 5.03 -7.63
CA GLN A 49 -16.38 5.09 -8.13
C GLN A 49 -16.51 4.70 -9.61
N ASP A 50 -15.47 4.95 -10.40
CA ASP A 50 -15.38 4.56 -11.82
C ASP A 50 -14.93 3.10 -12.03
N LYS A 51 -14.77 2.35 -10.94
CA LYS A 51 -14.28 0.96 -10.87
C LYS A 51 -12.79 0.78 -11.21
N SER A 52 -12.04 1.87 -11.33
CA SER A 52 -10.57 1.78 -11.38
C SER A 52 -10.00 1.43 -10.01
N TYR A 53 -8.76 0.93 -10.00
CA TYR A 53 -7.99 0.78 -8.77
C TYR A 53 -6.97 1.91 -8.73
N ALA A 54 -7.00 2.75 -7.69
CA ALA A 54 -6.13 3.92 -7.57
C ALA A 54 -4.70 3.59 -7.08
N GLY A 55 -4.32 2.32 -6.99
CA GLY A 55 -3.03 1.93 -6.44
C GLY A 55 -3.06 1.65 -4.94
N GLY A 56 -1.98 1.02 -4.47
CA GLY A 56 -1.79 0.74 -3.06
C GLY A 56 -1.58 2.00 -2.24
N GLU A 57 -2.08 2.03 -1.01
CA GLU A 57 -1.80 3.14 -0.10
C GLU A 57 -0.32 3.18 0.31
N ALA A 58 0.20 4.39 0.47
CA ALA A 58 1.56 4.68 0.86
C ALA A 58 1.56 5.62 2.07
N PHE A 59 2.32 5.28 3.11
CA PHE A 59 2.43 6.08 4.32
C PHE A 59 3.91 6.44 4.58
N PRO A 60 4.20 7.66 5.05
CA PRO A 60 5.56 8.09 5.33
C PRO A 60 6.08 7.58 6.69
N THR A 61 5.19 7.10 7.56
CA THR A 61 5.52 6.56 8.89
C THR A 61 4.71 5.32 9.22
N ILE A 62 5.23 4.49 10.13
CA ILE A 62 4.51 3.30 10.64
C ILE A 62 3.27 3.72 11.45
N ASP A 63 3.35 4.83 12.20
CA ASP A 63 2.24 5.30 13.04
C ASP A 63 1.05 5.75 12.19
N GLU A 64 1.30 6.45 11.07
CA GLU A 64 0.27 6.82 10.10
C GLU A 64 -0.36 5.57 9.45
N ALA A 65 0.47 4.60 9.04
CA ALA A 65 -0.03 3.33 8.51
C ALA A 65 -0.89 2.58 9.56
N CYS A 66 -0.48 2.58 10.83
CA CYS A 66 -1.24 1.96 11.90
C CYS A 66 -2.57 2.68 12.20
N ALA A 67 -2.56 4.01 12.20
CA ALA A 67 -3.79 4.79 12.37
C ALA A 67 -4.78 4.50 11.24
N ALA A 68 -4.29 4.47 9.99
CA ALA A 68 -5.10 4.11 8.83
C ALA A 68 -5.64 2.67 8.94
N LEU A 69 -4.80 1.69 9.29
CA LEU A 69 -5.22 0.30 9.45
C LEU A 69 -6.36 0.17 10.47
N LYS A 70 -6.22 0.80 11.65
CA LYS A 70 -7.28 0.80 12.68
C LYS A 70 -8.58 1.43 12.17
N SER A 71 -8.50 2.57 11.48
CA SER A 71 -9.67 3.24 10.92
C SER A 71 -10.36 2.37 9.87
N GLN A 72 -9.59 1.79 8.95
CA GLN A 72 -10.14 0.98 7.85
C GLN A 72 -10.78 -0.33 8.35
N LEU A 73 -10.23 -0.96 9.39
CA LEU A 73 -10.86 -2.09 10.07
C LEU A 73 -12.16 -1.68 10.78
N ALA A 74 -12.15 -0.56 11.52
CA ALA A 74 -13.35 -0.05 12.19
C ALA A 74 -14.48 0.34 11.22
N GLU A 75 -14.11 0.81 10.02
CA GLU A 75 -15.02 1.19 8.95
C GLU A 75 -15.43 0.03 8.02
N ASN A 76 -14.96 -1.20 8.28
CA ASN A 76 -15.19 -2.39 7.43
C ASN A 76 -14.74 -2.21 5.97
N LYS A 77 -13.71 -1.39 5.72
CA LYS A 77 -13.11 -1.22 4.39
C LYS A 77 -12.21 -2.40 4.01
N LEU A 78 -11.57 -2.98 5.02
CA LEU A 78 -10.73 -4.16 4.90
C LEU A 78 -11.52 -5.42 5.29
N PRO A 79 -11.45 -6.51 4.51
CA PRO A 79 -11.97 -7.83 4.88
C PRO A 79 -11.49 -8.27 6.28
N ALA A 80 -12.43 -8.60 7.17
CA ALA A 80 -12.11 -8.92 8.57
C ALA A 80 -11.53 -10.34 8.77
N ASP A 81 -11.60 -11.19 7.75
CA ASP A 81 -11.07 -12.55 7.71
C ASP A 81 -9.59 -12.61 7.32
N GLU A 82 -9.01 -11.49 6.91
CA GLU A 82 -7.62 -11.37 6.50
C GLU A 82 -6.73 -10.82 7.63
N HIS A 83 -5.46 -11.24 7.63
CA HIS A 83 -4.47 -10.76 8.59
C HIS A 83 -3.76 -9.51 8.07
N TRP A 84 -4.29 -8.33 8.44
CA TRP A 84 -3.74 -7.06 7.97
C TRP A 84 -2.56 -6.58 8.82
N HIS A 85 -1.46 -6.27 8.15
CA HIS A 85 -0.21 -5.81 8.76
C HIS A 85 0.37 -4.61 8.01
N VAL A 86 1.35 -3.95 8.64
CA VAL A 86 2.14 -2.88 8.01
C VAL A 86 3.42 -3.47 7.44
N TYR A 87 3.71 -3.15 6.18
CA TYR A 87 4.88 -3.58 5.45
C TYR A 87 5.72 -2.40 4.96
N LEU A 88 7.03 -2.64 4.82
CA LEU A 88 7.96 -1.75 4.14
C LEU A 88 7.96 -2.06 2.64
N LEU A 89 7.97 -1.02 1.83
CA LEU A 89 8.10 -1.11 0.38
C LEU A 89 9.53 -0.70 -0.07
N GLU A 90 9.92 -1.13 -1.27
CA GLU A 90 11.14 -0.72 -2.00
C GLU A 90 11.00 0.50 -2.99
N PRO A 91 10.12 1.50 -2.79
CA PRO A 91 10.11 2.71 -3.61
C PRO A 91 10.75 3.92 -2.92
N HIS A 92 10.96 4.97 -3.71
CA HIS A 92 11.31 6.31 -3.27
C HIS A 92 10.05 7.17 -3.06
N TRP A 93 9.87 7.66 -1.83
CA TRP A 93 8.82 8.63 -1.52
C TRP A 93 8.91 9.86 -2.44
N GLY A 94 7.79 10.26 -3.03
CA GLY A 94 7.68 11.40 -3.95
C GLY A 94 7.99 11.08 -5.42
N GLN A 95 8.77 10.04 -5.72
CA GLN A 95 8.98 9.58 -7.11
C GLN A 95 7.94 8.52 -7.49
N ASP A 96 7.75 7.55 -6.61
CA ASP A 96 6.92 6.38 -6.86
C ASP A 96 5.57 6.47 -6.13
N THR A 97 5.27 7.65 -5.57
CA THR A 97 4.04 7.93 -4.85
C THR A 97 3.37 9.18 -5.40
N TYR A 98 2.05 9.25 -5.36
CA TYR A 98 1.29 10.43 -5.73
C TYR A 98 0.12 10.67 -4.77
N ALA A 99 -0.26 11.94 -4.60
CA ALA A 99 -1.44 12.29 -3.82
C ALA A 99 -2.70 12.04 -4.67
N LEU A 100 -3.56 11.12 -4.20
CA LEU A 100 -4.87 10.88 -4.81
C LEU A 100 -5.90 11.91 -4.32
N ARG A 101 -5.90 12.17 -3.00
CA ARG A 101 -6.76 13.14 -2.30
C ARG A 101 -5.99 13.72 -1.12
N THR A 102 -6.57 14.71 -0.43
CA THR A 102 -6.02 15.21 0.84
C THR A 102 -5.86 14.06 1.82
N ASN A 103 -4.64 13.87 2.35
CA ASN A 103 -4.24 12.79 3.26
C ASN A 103 -4.38 11.37 2.68
N ASP A 104 -4.40 11.23 1.35
CA ASP A 104 -4.44 9.94 0.66
C ASP A 104 -3.32 9.89 -0.39
N VAL A 105 -2.29 9.09 -0.11
CA VAL A 105 -1.12 8.91 -0.98
C VAL A 105 -1.09 7.46 -1.48
N ARG A 106 -0.84 7.31 -2.78
CA ARG A 106 -0.86 6.03 -3.50
C ARG A 106 0.48 5.75 -4.17
N ILE A 107 0.78 4.48 -4.40
CA ILE A 107 1.91 4.07 -5.25
C ILE A 107 1.54 4.32 -6.73
N SER A 108 2.44 4.91 -7.51
CA SER A 108 2.21 5.27 -8.93
C SER A 108 2.47 4.13 -9.92
N HIS A 109 3.16 3.06 -9.51
CA HIS A 109 3.43 1.87 -10.30
C HIS A 109 3.60 0.64 -9.38
N PRO A 110 3.71 -0.59 -9.91
CA PRO A 110 4.02 -1.75 -9.09
C PRO A 110 5.36 -1.58 -8.36
N VAL A 111 5.36 -1.79 -7.04
CA VAL A 111 6.56 -1.71 -6.18
C VAL A 111 6.67 -2.94 -5.31
N ARG A 112 7.90 -3.32 -4.97
CA ARG A 112 8.14 -4.53 -4.18
C ARG A 112 7.80 -4.31 -2.71
N VAL A 113 7.14 -5.30 -2.11
CA VAL A 113 6.98 -5.39 -0.66
C VAL A 113 8.18 -6.13 -0.08
N ILE A 114 8.92 -5.48 0.84
CA ILE A 114 10.19 -6.00 1.36
C ILE A 114 9.97 -6.92 2.55
N LYS A 115 9.25 -6.44 3.57
CA LYS A 115 9.05 -7.17 4.83
C LYS A 115 7.91 -6.58 5.62
N MET A 116 7.32 -7.39 6.49
CA MET A 116 6.48 -6.90 7.57
C MET A 116 7.32 -6.08 8.54
N VAL A 117 6.82 -4.91 8.94
CA VAL A 117 7.43 -4.06 9.98
C VAL A 117 6.58 -3.95 11.23
N LYS A 118 5.27 -4.23 11.13
CA LYS A 118 4.36 -4.25 12.28
C LYS A 118 3.19 -5.21 12.04
N GLY A 119 3.09 -6.25 12.86
CA GLY A 119 1.99 -7.22 12.79
C GLY A 119 0.73 -6.84 13.58
N VAL A 120 0.86 -5.97 14.59
CA VAL A 120 -0.28 -5.49 15.39
C VAL A 120 -0.15 -3.98 15.58
N CYS A 121 -1.20 -3.27 15.16
CA CYS A 121 -1.47 -1.90 15.57
C CYS A 121 -2.55 -1.96 16.66
#